data_AF-A0A8T4I9M8-F1
#
_entry.id   AF-A0A8T4I9M8-F1
#
_cell.length_a   1.000
_cell.length_b   1.000
_cell.length_c   1.000
_cell.angle_alpha   90.00
_cell.angle_beta   90.00
_cell.angle_gamma   90.00
#
_symmetry.space_group_name_H-M   'P 1'
#
loop_
_entity.id
_entity.type
_entity.pdbx_description
1 polymer ?
#
loop_
_entity_poly.entity_id
_entity_poly.type
_entity_poly.pdbx_seq_one_letter_code
_entity_poly.pdbx_strand_id
1 'polypeptide(L)' 'HTAPVDKRAAARGLAAAVEEALAEAPQMPIAQRDDSPLPLVGTTPPVAQPGRPPMSQRATDVSGVMLAGGVASL' A
#
# COMPACT_ATOMS: atom_id res chain seq x y z
N HIS A 1 -5.88 -43.39 -48.54
CA HIS A 1 -7.00 -43.76 -47.65
C HIS A 1 -6.57 -43.40 -46.24
N THR A 2 -7.00 -42.24 -45.72
CA THR A 2 -6.62 -41.78 -44.37
C THR A 2 -7.40 -42.57 -43.34
N ALA A 3 -6.71 -43.31 -42.47
CA ALA A 3 -7.34 -44.05 -41.39
C ALA A 3 -8.22 -43.12 -40.54
N PRO A 4 -9.38 -43.58 -40.03
CA PRO A 4 -10.19 -42.76 -39.15
C PRO A 4 -9.40 -42.52 -37.87
N VAL A 5 -8.92 -41.28 -37.71
CA VAL A 5 -8.27 -40.86 -36.46
C VAL A 5 -9.29 -41.06 -35.35
N ASP A 6 -8.97 -41.94 -34.40
CA ASP A 6 -9.77 -42.10 -33.20
C ASP A 6 -9.72 -40.78 -32.42
N LYS A 7 -10.76 -39.98 -32.61
CA LYS A 7 -10.88 -38.65 -32.02
C LYS A 7 -10.76 -38.67 -30.50
N ARG A 8 -11.11 -39.79 -29.85
CA ARG A 8 -10.96 -39.95 -28.39
C ARG A 8 -9.51 -40.16 -27.99
N ALA A 9 -8.73 -40.89 -28.79
CA ALA A 9 -7.30 -41.02 -28.56
C ALA A 9 -6.59 -39.68 -28.77
N ALA A 10 -6.92 -38.96 -29.84
CA ALA A 10 -6.36 -37.64 -30.13
C ALA A 10 -6.70 -36.59 -29.04
N ALA A 11 -7.95 -36.57 -28.56
CA ALA A 11 -8.37 -35.66 -27.49
C ALA A 11 -7.62 -35.93 -26.17
N ARG A 12 -7.36 -37.20 -25.82
CA ARG A 12 -6.56 -37.56 -24.64
C ARG A 12 -5.11 -37.11 -24.77
N GLY A 13 -4.52 -37.28 -25.96
CA GLY A 13 -3.16 -36.80 -26.24
C GLY A 13 -3.04 -35.28 -26.11
N LEU A 14 -4.02 -34.53 -26.64
CA LEU A 14 -4.07 -33.08 -26.50
C LEU A 14 -4.21 -32.64 -25.04
N ALA A 15 -5.11 -33.27 -24.28
CA ALA A 15 -5.30 -32.96 -22.86
C ALA A 15 -4.01 -33.19 -22.06
N ALA A 16 -3.33 -34.32 -22.28
CA ALA A 16 -2.05 -34.62 -21.62
C ALA A 16 -0.97 -33.59 -21.97
N ALA A 17 -0.85 -33.21 -23.24
CA ALA A 17 0.13 -32.21 -23.68
C ALA A 17 -0.16 -30.81 -23.13
N VAL A 18 -1.43 -30.44 -22.97
CA VAL A 18 -1.82 -29.16 -22.36
C VAL A 18 -1.50 -29.14 -20.86
N GLU A 19 -1.78 -30.22 -20.13
CA GLU A 19 -1.44 -30.32 -18.71
C GLU A 19 0.08 -30.24 -18.48
N GLU A 20 0.87 -30.93 -19.30
CA GLU A 20 2.34 -30.87 -19.24
C GLU A 20 2.85 -29.45 -19.51
N ALA A 21 2.33 -28.79 -20.54
CA ALA A 21 2.69 -27.41 -20.86
C ALA A 21 2.27 -26.41 -19.76
N LEU A 22 1.14 -26.65 -19.09
CA LEU A 22 0.69 -25.82 -17.97
C LEU A 22 1.50 -26.07 -16.69
N ALA A 23 2.02 -27.29 -16.50
CA ALA A 23 2.89 -27.63 -15.37
C ALA A 23 4.30 -27.05 -15.53
N GLU A 24 4.81 -27.00 -16.76
CA GLU A 24 6.12 -26.40 -17.07
C GLU A 24 6.07 -24.88 -17.23
N ALA A 25 4.88 -24.31 -17.47
CA ALA A 25 4.72 -22.87 -17.55
C ALA A 25 5.18 -22.24 -16.24
N PRO A 26 6.14 -21.29 -16.26
CA PRO A 26 6.49 -20.56 -15.07
C PRO A 26 5.22 -19.85 -14.60
N GLN A 27 4.81 -20.14 -13.35
CA GLN A 27 3.73 -19.44 -12.66
C GLN A 27 4.13 -17.96 -12.54
N MET A 28 3.95 -17.18 -13.62
CA MET A 28 4.17 -15.75 -13.57
C MET A 28 3.19 -15.20 -12.53
N PRO A 29 3.67 -14.51 -11.49
CA PRO A 29 2.78 -13.86 -10.55
C PRO A 29 1.91 -12.88 -11.34
N ILE A 30 0.62 -13.19 -11.48
CA ILE A 30 -0.37 -12.27 -12.06
C ILE A 30 -0.62 -11.05 -11.16
N ALA A 31 -0.03 -11.04 -9.98
CA ALA A 31 -0.01 -9.95 -9.03
C ALA A 31 1.39 -9.85 -8.40
N GLN A 32 2.03 -8.70 -8.58
CA GLN A 32 3.23 -8.32 -7.84
C GLN A 32 2.81 -7.36 -6.72
N ARG A 33 3.08 -7.72 -5.47
CA ARG A 33 3.01 -6.80 -4.34
C ARG A 33 4.37 -6.14 -4.16
N ASP A 34 4.39 -4.83 -4.00
CA ASP A 34 5.58 -4.12 -3.56
C ASP A 34 5.61 -4.14 -2.03
N ASP A 35 6.59 -4.86 -1.48
CA ASP A 35 6.84 -4.95 -0.03
C ASP A 35 8.04 -4.08 0.38
N SER A 36 8.47 -3.16 -0.48
CA SER A 36 9.51 -2.19 -0.12
C SER A 36 9.10 -1.41 1.13
N PRO A 37 10.03 -1.16 2.06
CA PRO A 37 9.73 -0.46 3.29
C PRO A 37 9.29 0.97 2.95
N LEU A 38 8.09 1.33 3.39
CA LEU A 38 7.61 2.70 3.26
C LEU A 38 8.35 3.60 4.26
N PRO A 39 8.67 4.84 3.88
CA PRO A 39 9.26 5.79 4.81
C PRO A 39 8.27 6.11 5.94
N LEU A 40 8.79 6.29 7.15
CA LEU A 40 7.99 6.68 8.31
C LEU A 40 7.28 8.02 8.11
N VAL A 41 7.90 8.92 7.33
CA VAL A 41 7.41 10.27 7.04
C VAL A 41 7.38 10.44 5.52
N GLY A 42 6.22 10.82 4.99
CA GLY A 42 6.07 11.14 3.57
C GLY A 42 6.73 12.47 3.20
N THR A 43 6.99 12.68 1.92
CA THR A 43 7.58 13.93 1.39
C THR A 43 6.60 15.10 1.37
N THR A 44 5.33 14.85 1.67
CA THR A 44 4.30 15.88 1.66
C THR A 44 4.59 16.91 2.76
N PRO A 45 4.79 18.20 2.40
CA PRO A 45 5.05 19.22 3.40
C PRO A 45 3.82 19.40 4.32
N PRO A 46 4.00 19.82 5.57
CA PRO A 46 2.90 20.16 6.46
C PRO A 46 1.99 21.22 5.81
N VAL A 47 0.69 20.91 5.74
CA VAL A 47 -0.31 21.85 5.25
C VAL A 47 -0.81 22.69 6.44
N ALA A 48 -0.93 24.00 6.23
CA ALA A 48 -1.54 24.88 7.22
C ALA A 48 -2.99 24.46 7.47
N GLN A 49 -3.33 24.14 8.72
CA GLN A 49 -4.69 23.75 9.05
C GLN A 49 -5.66 24.93 8.87
N PRO A 50 -6.81 24.73 8.22
CA PRO A 50 -7.88 25.72 8.22
C PRO A 50 -8.34 25.97 9.65
N GLY A 51 -8.39 27.22 10.09
CA GLY A 51 -8.84 27.55 11.44
C GLY A 51 -8.19 28.80 12.01
N ARG A 52 -8.32 28.97 13.33
CA ARG A 52 -7.67 30.07 14.04
C ARG A 52 -6.15 29.87 13.95
N PRO A 53 -5.38 30.91 13.56
CA PRO A 53 -3.93 30.79 13.55
C PRO A 53 -3.43 30.35 14.92
N PRO A 54 -2.28 29.65 14.98
CA PRO A 54 -1.66 29.32 16.24
C PRO A 54 -1.50 30.58 17.09
N MET A 55 -1.70 30.43 18.40
CA MET A 55 -1.60 31.53 19.35
C MET A 55 -0.24 32.22 19.19
N SER A 56 -0.24 33.55 19.14
CA SER A 56 1.02 34.28 18.97
C SER A 56 1.95 34.03 20.15
N GLN A 57 3.26 34.08 19.90
CA GLN A 57 4.25 33.88 20.96
C GLN A 57 4.04 34.87 22.12
N ARG A 58 3.82 36.16 21.82
CA ARG A 58 3.50 37.18 22.83
C ARG A 58 2.29 36.81 23.68
N ALA A 59 1.21 36.32 23.05
CA ALA A 59 0.03 35.92 23.80
C ALA A 59 0.33 34.75 24.74
N THR A 60 1.15 33.80 24.30
CA THR A 60 1.64 32.67 25.12
C THR A 60 2.46 33.15 26.31
N ASP A 61 3.41 34.06 26.08
CA ASP A 61 4.27 34.59 27.15
C ASP A 61 3.44 35.33 28.21
N VAL A 62 2.47 36.15 27.78
CA VAL A 62 1.55 36.86 28.69
C VAL A 62 0.73 35.87 29.51
N SER A 63 0.16 34.84 28.88
CA SER A 63 -0.57 33.79 29.61
C SER A 63 0.30 33.07 30.64
N GLY A 64 1.57 32.80 30.30
CA GLY A 64 2.53 32.20 31.23
C GLY A 64 2.80 33.08 32.46
N VAL A 65 2.98 34.39 32.27
CA VAL A 65 3.15 35.35 33.37
C VAL A 65 1.90 35.41 34.25
N MET A 66 0.70 35.45 33.65
CA MET A 66 -0.56 35.46 34.40
C MET A 66 -0.75 34.18 35.23
N LEU A 67 -0.40 33.03 34.66
CA LEU A 67 -0.45 31.75 35.37
C LEU A 67 0.52 31.73 36.56
N ALA A 68 1.76 32.16 36.34
CA ALA A 68 2.79 32.22 37.38
C ALA A 68 2.39 33.18 38.52
N GLY A 69 1.83 34.34 38.19
CA GLY A 69 1.30 35.28 39.17
C GLY A 69 0.15 34.68 40.00
N GLY A 70 -0.75 33.95 39.37
CA GLY A 70 -1.82 33.22 40.07
C GLY A 70 -1.27 32.18 41.06
N VAL A 71 -0.32 31.36 40.64
CA VAL A 71 0.34 30.38 41.52
C VAL A 71 1.09 31.05 42.66
N ALA A 72 1.79 32.16 42.40
CA ALA A 72 2.53 32.89 43.44
C ALA A 72 1.63 33.60 44.46
N SER A 73 0.35 33.76 44.15
CA SER A 73 -0.64 34.41 45.03
C SER A 73 -1.42 33.44 45.93
N LEU A 74 -1.17 32.13 45.80
CA LEU A 74 -1.67 31.06 46.67
C LEU A 74 -0.71 30.85 47.86
#